data_AF-A0AAV5H7F4-F1
#
_entry.id   AF-A0AAV5H7F4-F1
#
_cell.length_a   1.000
_cell.length_b   1.000
_cell.length_c   1.000
_cell.angle_alpha   90.00
_cell.angle_beta   90.00
_cell.angle_gamma   90.00
#
_symmetry.space_group_name_H-M   'P 1'
#
loop_
_entity.id
_entity.type
_entity.pdbx_description
1 polymer ?
#
loop_
_entity_poly.entity_id
_entity_poly.type
_entity_poly.pdbx_seq_one_letter_code
_entity_poly.pdbx_strand_id
1 'polypeptide(L)'
;MANKAGYTKFRELLRYGIGSRSQRTFATQAGISYEHLNRLLNQDEIGQPSRETLEKIAKAMNTVTLDELLESCGYEVTDPEETARECYTQLTGGFDSLNKKRHSTWNSLDELLDAVYLLYGHGGRELKVLFSGDYIPKSKEEPYAEQYAVVTYRWTDAAYSYVLAWGVLYLKTDREKTLIQEIITDRERIVNIEAKIKALFPDAKSFPDGSGCFWVREKKGESMAEQRLLASIFSSGESYVRVEVGYGFPYTGTPEGFVDFMTAHAETFCVNKENSAMYQAALEPGADVDKVFASFEDSYADSSGTAGAVAYVLRKETGYDFLYFEKDEDVPEEDDDSCIMVEDENGYEQRMPKDMEIAIYEAAKLLRIPRFGVCYHNAMVTKTYMQDYETDKYYLEFER
;
A
#
# COMPACT_ATOMS: atom_id res chain seq x y z
N MET A 1 10.52 -35.69 19.77
CA MET A 1 11.84 -35.42 20.41
C MET A 1 12.67 -34.68 19.37
N ALA A 2 13.16 -33.48 19.67
CA ALA A 2 13.96 -32.72 18.71
C ALA A 2 15.27 -33.46 18.41
N ASN A 3 15.49 -33.81 17.15
CA ASN A 3 16.70 -34.48 16.70
C ASN A 3 17.88 -33.52 16.94
N LYS A 4 18.88 -33.93 17.71
CA LYS A 4 20.07 -33.11 17.98
C LYS A 4 21.14 -33.45 16.95
N ALA A 5 21.84 -32.43 16.45
CA ALA A 5 22.90 -32.61 15.48
C ALA A 5 24.06 -31.61 15.73
N GLY A 6 25.21 -31.90 15.12
CA GLY A 6 26.42 -31.11 15.28
C GLY A 6 26.44 -29.79 14.50
N TYR A 7 25.67 -29.67 13.41
CA TYR A 7 25.58 -28.47 12.55
C TYR A 7 26.92 -27.75 12.31
N THR A 8 27.93 -28.48 11.84
CA THR A 8 29.31 -27.96 11.70
C THR A 8 29.39 -26.75 10.76
N LYS A 9 28.75 -26.81 9.59
CA LYS A 9 28.70 -25.71 8.60
C LYS A 9 28.06 -24.45 9.20
N PHE A 10 26.97 -24.61 9.97
CA PHE A 10 26.33 -23.51 10.70
C PHE A 10 27.27 -22.84 11.69
N ARG A 11 28.06 -23.61 12.45
CA ARG A 11 29.01 -23.05 13.42
C ARG A 11 30.15 -22.30 12.76
N GLU A 12 30.63 -22.78 11.62
CA GLU A 12 31.64 -22.09 10.82
C GLU A 12 31.11 -20.75 10.31
N LEU A 13 29.91 -20.75 9.72
CA LEU A 13 29.21 -19.54 9.29
C LEU A 13 28.95 -18.59 10.46
N LEU A 14 28.54 -19.11 11.62
CA LEU A 14 28.29 -18.31 12.83
C LEU A 14 29.58 -17.64 13.33
N ARG A 15 30.71 -18.37 13.37
CA ARG A 15 32.03 -17.80 13.73
C ARG A 15 32.50 -16.77 12.72
N TYR A 16 32.31 -17.05 11.44
CA TYR A 16 32.66 -16.14 10.37
C TYR A 16 31.83 -14.84 10.41
N GLY A 17 30.52 -14.95 10.63
CA GLY A 17 29.61 -13.81 10.74
C GLY A 17 29.81 -12.97 11.99
N ILE A 18 30.27 -13.54 13.11
CA ILE A 18 30.68 -12.77 14.30
C ILE A 18 31.89 -11.89 13.97
N GLY A 19 32.85 -12.42 13.22
CA GLY A 19 34.06 -11.71 12.81
C GLY A 19 34.96 -11.33 14.00
N SER A 20 35.45 -10.10 14.03
CA SER A 20 36.32 -9.58 15.09
C SER A 20 35.57 -9.13 16.36
N ARG A 21 34.23 -9.19 16.37
CA ARG A 21 33.40 -8.76 17.50
C ARG A 21 33.46 -9.77 18.63
N SER A 22 33.31 -9.30 19.87
CA SER A 22 33.13 -10.23 20.99
C SER A 22 31.76 -10.93 20.89
N GLN A 23 31.68 -12.19 21.34
CA GLN A 23 30.41 -12.93 21.37
C GLN A 23 29.32 -12.20 22.16
N ARG A 24 29.69 -11.49 23.23
CA ARG A 24 28.75 -10.71 24.05
C ARG A 24 28.18 -9.52 23.28
N THR A 25 29.05 -8.78 22.58
CA THR A 25 28.65 -7.67 21.71
C THR A 25 27.74 -8.15 20.58
N PHE A 26 28.09 -9.26 19.94
CA PHE A 26 27.28 -9.84 18.86
C PHE A 26 25.92 -10.33 19.36
N ALA A 27 25.86 -11.02 20.50
CA ALA A 27 24.61 -11.49 21.09
C ALA A 27 23.63 -10.33 21.35
N THR A 28 24.14 -9.22 21.92
CA THR A 28 23.35 -8.00 22.12
C THR A 28 22.84 -7.42 20.81
N GLN A 29 23.67 -7.35 19.76
CA GLN A 29 23.27 -6.85 18.44
C GLN A 29 22.21 -7.73 17.77
N ALA A 30 22.33 -9.05 17.91
CA ALA A 30 21.38 -10.02 17.37
C ALA A 30 20.09 -10.14 18.21
N GLY A 31 20.00 -9.49 19.37
CA GLY A 31 18.82 -9.61 20.25
C GLY A 31 18.63 -11.01 20.84
N ILE A 32 19.72 -11.75 21.08
CA ILE A 32 19.71 -13.08 21.73
C ILE A 32 20.58 -13.06 22.99
N SER A 33 20.33 -13.97 23.94
CA SER A 33 21.16 -14.05 25.14
C SER A 33 22.56 -14.58 24.83
N TYR A 34 23.56 -14.12 25.59
CA TYR A 34 24.93 -14.59 25.48
C TYR A 34 25.03 -16.10 25.72
N GLU A 35 24.28 -16.62 26.71
CA GLU A 35 24.22 -18.05 27.03
C GLU A 35 23.67 -18.85 25.85
N HIS A 36 22.65 -18.32 25.16
CA HIS A 36 22.07 -18.97 23.98
C HIS A 36 23.07 -19.01 22.82
N LEU A 37 23.75 -17.89 22.52
CA LEU A 37 24.78 -17.85 21.49
C LEU A 37 25.96 -18.77 21.80
N ASN A 38 26.44 -18.75 23.05
CA ASN A 38 27.54 -19.59 23.50
C ASN A 38 27.22 -21.09 23.33
N ARG A 39 25.97 -21.47 23.61
CA ARG A 39 25.46 -22.82 23.37
C ARG A 39 25.49 -23.20 21.89
N LEU A 40 25.04 -22.32 20.99
CA LEU A 40 25.06 -22.55 19.54
C LEU A 40 26.49 -22.76 19.01
N LEU A 41 27.48 -22.06 19.57
CA LEU A 41 28.88 -22.09 19.14
C LEU A 41 29.69 -23.28 19.66
N ASN A 42 29.44 -23.69 20.91
CA ASN A 42 30.39 -24.52 21.66
C ASN A 42 29.79 -25.83 22.20
N GLN A 43 28.48 -26.02 22.22
CA GLN A 43 27.90 -27.30 22.60
C GLN A 43 28.02 -28.28 21.43
N ASP A 44 28.49 -29.52 21.64
CA ASP A 44 28.75 -30.49 20.56
C ASP A 44 27.51 -30.79 19.72
N GLU A 45 26.36 -30.98 20.37
CA GLU A 45 25.07 -31.23 19.73
C GLU A 45 24.02 -30.24 20.22
N ILE A 46 23.34 -29.61 19.26
CA ILE A 46 22.22 -28.70 19.54
C ILE A 46 20.96 -29.21 18.82
N GLY A 47 19.79 -28.83 19.34
CA GLY A 47 18.57 -28.95 18.54
C GLY A 47 18.62 -27.96 17.38
N GLN A 48 17.91 -28.26 16.28
CA GLN A 48 17.80 -27.38 15.13
C GLN A 48 17.45 -25.95 15.58
N PRO A 49 18.32 -24.95 15.32
CA PRO A 49 18.00 -23.55 15.61
C PRO A 49 16.72 -23.12 14.89
N SER A 50 15.83 -22.39 15.56
CA SER A 50 14.58 -21.95 14.92
C SER A 50 14.84 -20.89 13.83
N ARG A 51 13.96 -20.80 12.83
CA ARG A 51 14.02 -19.76 11.79
C ARG A 51 14.11 -18.35 12.39
N GLU A 52 13.30 -18.03 13.39
CA GLU A 52 13.36 -16.74 14.11
C GLU A 52 14.75 -16.47 14.74
N THR A 53 15.40 -17.50 15.29
CA THR A 53 16.75 -17.36 15.86
C THR A 53 17.77 -17.09 14.75
N LEU A 54 17.64 -17.79 13.62
CA LEU A 54 18.51 -17.62 12.47
C LEU A 54 18.33 -16.23 11.81
N GLU A 55 17.10 -15.73 11.72
CA GLU A 55 16.79 -14.36 11.26
C GLU A 55 17.43 -13.30 12.15
N LYS A 56 17.30 -13.43 13.47
CA LYS A 56 17.92 -12.53 14.45
C LYS A 56 19.44 -12.50 14.32
N ILE A 57 20.05 -13.67 14.13
CA ILE A 57 21.50 -13.82 13.91
C ILE A 57 21.91 -13.19 12.57
N ALA A 58 21.21 -13.51 11.48
CA ALA A 58 21.50 -13.01 10.13
C ALA A 58 21.44 -11.47 10.08
N LYS A 59 20.45 -10.84 10.72
CA LYS A 59 20.33 -9.38 10.82
C LYS A 59 21.54 -8.70 11.47
N ALA A 60 22.29 -9.40 12.32
CA ALA A 60 23.51 -8.90 12.95
C ALA A 60 24.79 -9.24 12.19
N MET A 61 24.69 -9.97 11.08
CA MET A 61 25.81 -10.38 10.22
C MET A 61 25.91 -9.51 8.98
N ASN A 62 27.14 -9.27 8.52
CA ASN A 62 27.41 -8.54 7.28
C ASN A 62 27.95 -9.46 6.17
N THR A 63 28.32 -10.70 6.50
CA THR A 63 29.10 -11.58 5.62
C THR A 63 28.46 -12.95 5.36
N VAL A 64 27.36 -13.25 6.06
CA VAL A 64 26.62 -14.51 5.96
C VAL A 64 25.14 -14.16 5.86
N THR A 65 24.49 -14.75 4.87
CA THR A 65 23.07 -14.56 4.57
C THR A 65 22.17 -15.48 5.42
N LEU A 66 20.89 -15.14 5.51
CA LEU A 66 19.90 -15.99 6.19
C LEU A 66 19.80 -17.37 5.51
N ASP A 67 19.85 -17.41 4.17
CA ASP A 67 19.73 -18.65 3.40
C ASP A 67 20.90 -19.61 3.65
N GLU A 68 22.13 -19.10 3.75
CA GLU A 68 23.30 -19.92 4.12
C GLU A 68 23.15 -20.52 5.52
N LEU A 69 22.60 -19.76 6.47
CA LEU A 69 22.32 -20.26 7.82
C LEU A 69 21.20 -21.30 7.82
N LEU A 70 20.12 -21.06 7.09
CA LEU A 70 18.97 -21.98 6.97
C LEU A 70 19.40 -23.31 6.33
N GLU A 71 20.12 -23.26 5.21
CA GLU A 71 20.66 -24.43 4.51
C GLU A 71 21.59 -25.23 5.43
N SER A 72 22.49 -24.52 6.15
CA SER A 72 23.43 -25.16 7.08
C SER A 72 22.76 -25.82 8.30
N CYS A 73 21.52 -25.42 8.61
CA CYS A 73 20.68 -26.01 9.64
C CYS A 73 19.69 -27.06 9.09
N GLY A 74 19.78 -27.42 7.81
CA GLY A 74 18.95 -28.44 7.17
C GLY A 74 17.51 -28.01 6.90
N TYR A 75 17.25 -26.70 6.81
CA TYR A 75 15.99 -26.20 6.28
C TYR A 75 16.00 -26.35 4.74
N GLU A 76 14.91 -26.85 4.17
CA GLU A 76 14.69 -26.76 2.74
C GLU A 76 14.58 -25.28 2.35
N VAL A 77 15.56 -24.80 1.57
CA VAL A 77 15.45 -23.53 0.85
C VAL A 77 14.51 -23.82 -0.31
N THR A 78 13.23 -23.49 -0.12
CA THR A 78 12.21 -23.68 -1.17
C THR A 78 12.56 -22.75 -2.32
N ASP A 79 12.64 -23.27 -3.55
CA ASP A 79 12.83 -22.42 -4.73
C ASP A 79 11.66 -21.40 -4.75
N PRO A 80 11.95 -20.09 -4.68
CA PRO A 80 10.91 -19.09 -4.65
C PRO A 80 10.05 -19.11 -5.92
N GLU A 81 10.62 -19.49 -7.08
CA GLU A 81 9.84 -19.62 -8.32
C GLU A 81 8.92 -20.83 -8.27
N GLU A 82 9.37 -21.95 -7.69
CA GLU A 82 8.53 -23.12 -7.46
C GLU A 82 7.39 -22.83 -6.48
N THR A 83 7.68 -22.10 -5.40
CA THR A 83 6.67 -21.64 -4.42
C THR A 83 5.62 -20.76 -5.09
N ALA A 84 6.06 -19.83 -5.93
CA ALA A 84 5.18 -18.99 -6.73
C ALA A 84 4.31 -19.84 -7.68
N ARG A 85 4.91 -20.82 -8.36
CA ARG A 85 4.23 -21.72 -9.31
C ARG A 85 3.17 -22.58 -8.66
N GLU A 86 3.46 -23.19 -7.52
CA GLU A 86 2.51 -24.02 -6.78
C GLU A 86 1.29 -23.20 -6.35
N CYS A 87 1.52 -22.03 -5.76
CA CYS A 87 0.45 -21.11 -5.37
C CYS A 87 -0.37 -20.66 -6.58
N TYR A 88 0.30 -20.29 -7.67
CA TYR A 88 -0.35 -19.86 -8.91
C TYR A 88 -1.25 -20.95 -9.50
N THR A 89 -0.73 -22.18 -9.56
CA THR A 89 -1.45 -23.34 -10.10
C THR A 89 -2.65 -23.70 -9.22
N GLN A 90 -2.50 -23.63 -7.90
CA GLN A 90 -3.58 -23.90 -6.96
C GLN A 90 -4.72 -22.88 -7.11
N LEU A 91 -4.39 -21.60 -7.21
CA LEU A 91 -5.38 -20.52 -7.37
C LEU A 91 -6.09 -20.62 -8.72
N THR A 92 -5.34 -20.63 -9.83
CA THR A 92 -5.93 -20.67 -11.18
C THR A 92 -6.69 -21.98 -11.43
N GLY A 93 -6.19 -23.11 -10.95
CA GLY A 93 -6.91 -24.39 -10.93
C GLY A 93 -8.17 -24.38 -10.05
N GLY A 94 -8.18 -23.57 -8.98
CA GLY A 94 -9.33 -23.32 -8.13
C GLY A 94 -10.44 -22.57 -8.86
N PHE A 95 -10.11 -21.49 -9.57
CA PHE A 95 -11.06 -20.80 -10.45
C PHE A 95 -11.66 -21.75 -11.50
N ASP A 96 -10.81 -22.53 -12.18
CA ASP A 96 -11.28 -23.52 -13.15
C ASP A 96 -12.21 -24.54 -12.50
N SER A 97 -11.89 -25.00 -11.29
CA SER A 97 -12.71 -25.98 -10.56
C SER A 97 -14.07 -25.42 -10.16
N LEU A 98 -14.13 -24.16 -9.72
CA LEU A 98 -15.36 -23.46 -9.38
C LEU A 98 -16.22 -23.11 -10.61
N ASN A 99 -15.58 -22.89 -11.77
CA ASN A 99 -16.24 -22.52 -13.03
C ASN A 99 -16.46 -23.70 -13.99
N LYS A 100 -15.94 -24.90 -13.72
CA LYS A 100 -16.04 -26.10 -14.59
C LYS A 100 -17.46 -26.60 -14.82
N LYS A 101 -18.41 -26.27 -13.95
CA LYS A 101 -19.84 -26.40 -14.28
C LYS A 101 -20.14 -25.21 -15.19
N ARG A 102 -20.19 -25.45 -16.51
CA ARG A 102 -20.29 -24.47 -17.63
C ARG A 102 -21.37 -23.36 -17.55
N HIS A 103 -22.07 -23.19 -16.42
CA HIS A 103 -23.05 -22.14 -16.15
C HIS A 103 -23.01 -21.64 -14.69
N SER A 104 -21.88 -21.77 -13.96
CA SER A 104 -21.73 -21.16 -12.65
C SER A 104 -21.83 -19.64 -12.79
N THR A 105 -22.96 -19.07 -12.38
CA THR A 105 -23.16 -17.63 -12.28
C THR A 105 -22.86 -17.19 -10.85
N TRP A 106 -22.15 -16.08 -10.75
CA TRP A 106 -21.78 -15.46 -9.48
C TRP A 106 -22.55 -14.15 -9.31
N ASN A 107 -22.79 -13.72 -8.08
CA ASN A 107 -23.38 -12.42 -7.79
C ASN A 107 -22.44 -11.29 -8.21
N SER A 108 -21.13 -11.46 -8.03
CA SER A 108 -20.10 -10.52 -8.47
C SER A 108 -18.78 -11.26 -8.75
N LEU A 109 -17.81 -10.56 -9.35
CA LEU A 109 -16.44 -11.05 -9.42
C LEU A 109 -15.87 -11.23 -8.01
N ASP A 110 -16.13 -10.29 -7.10
CA ASP A 110 -15.61 -10.33 -5.72
C ASP A 110 -16.09 -11.58 -4.96
N GLU A 111 -17.35 -12.00 -5.13
CA GLU A 111 -17.85 -13.24 -4.51
C GLU A 111 -17.07 -14.48 -4.98
N LEU A 112 -16.73 -14.53 -6.28
CA LEU A 112 -15.88 -15.60 -6.81
C LEU A 112 -14.46 -15.51 -6.22
N LEU A 113 -13.88 -14.31 -6.14
CA LEU A 113 -12.55 -14.11 -5.57
C LEU A 113 -12.50 -14.52 -4.10
N ASP A 114 -13.53 -14.18 -3.32
CA ASP A 114 -13.69 -14.60 -1.93
C ASP A 114 -13.78 -16.12 -1.83
N ALA A 115 -14.56 -16.77 -2.70
CA ALA A 115 -14.65 -18.23 -2.73
C ALA A 115 -13.32 -18.90 -3.10
N VAL A 116 -12.58 -18.34 -4.07
CA VAL A 116 -11.23 -18.81 -4.42
C VAL A 116 -10.28 -18.63 -3.25
N TYR A 117 -10.26 -17.46 -2.62
CA TYR A 117 -9.39 -17.17 -1.49
C TYR A 117 -9.71 -18.07 -0.28
N LEU A 118 -10.99 -18.29 0.03
CA LEU A 118 -11.41 -19.13 1.14
C LEU A 118 -11.01 -20.60 0.95
N LEU A 119 -11.07 -21.11 -0.28
CA LEU A 119 -10.84 -22.54 -0.58
C LEU A 119 -9.39 -22.87 -0.97
N TYR A 120 -8.70 -21.92 -1.61
CA TYR A 120 -7.39 -22.13 -2.24
C TYR A 120 -6.34 -21.12 -1.80
N GLY A 121 -6.73 -20.05 -1.10
CA GLY A 121 -5.81 -19.09 -0.51
C GLY A 121 -5.21 -19.58 0.81
N HIS A 122 -4.15 -18.91 1.23
CA HIS A 122 -3.48 -19.08 2.51
C HIS A 122 -3.61 -17.79 3.34
N GLY A 123 -3.83 -17.92 4.64
CA GLY A 123 -4.01 -16.77 5.53
C GLY A 123 -2.78 -15.86 5.60
N GLY A 124 -3.00 -14.55 5.76
CA GLY A 124 -1.93 -13.54 5.78
C GLY A 124 -1.43 -13.13 4.40
N ARG A 125 -2.17 -13.48 3.35
CA ARG A 125 -1.90 -13.11 1.96
C ARG A 125 -3.05 -12.28 1.41
N GLU A 126 -2.80 -11.48 0.39
CA GLU A 126 -3.76 -10.53 -0.14
C GLU A 126 -4.18 -10.92 -1.57
N LEU A 127 -5.47 -11.14 -1.80
CA LEU A 127 -6.06 -11.32 -3.12
C LEU A 127 -6.89 -10.08 -3.47
N LYS A 128 -6.56 -9.38 -4.56
CA LYS A 128 -7.26 -8.15 -4.96
C LYS A 128 -7.35 -7.99 -6.48
N VAL A 129 -8.42 -7.36 -6.94
CA VAL A 129 -8.49 -6.80 -8.29
C VAL A 129 -7.59 -5.56 -8.33
N LEU A 130 -6.60 -5.57 -9.21
CA LEU A 130 -5.70 -4.44 -9.42
C LEU A 130 -6.25 -3.48 -10.48
N PHE A 131 -6.83 -4.02 -11.55
CA PHE A 131 -7.45 -3.26 -12.63
C PHE A 131 -8.71 -3.97 -13.10
N SER A 132 -9.69 -3.21 -13.57
CA SER A 132 -10.86 -3.73 -14.27
C SER A 132 -11.40 -2.71 -15.26
N GLY A 133 -12.14 -3.18 -16.25
CA GLY A 133 -12.71 -2.30 -17.26
C GLY A 133 -13.42 -3.07 -18.36
N ASP A 134 -13.83 -2.34 -19.39
CA ASP A 134 -14.47 -2.92 -20.56
C ASP A 134 -13.45 -3.67 -21.42
N TYR A 135 -13.86 -4.83 -21.92
CA TYR A 135 -13.07 -5.67 -22.80
C TYR A 135 -13.62 -5.59 -24.22
N ILE A 136 -12.74 -5.29 -25.18
CA ILE A 136 -13.07 -5.27 -26.61
C ILE A 136 -12.31 -6.43 -27.26
N PRO A 137 -13.02 -7.51 -27.67
CA PRO A 137 -12.38 -8.64 -28.33
C PRO A 137 -11.67 -8.19 -29.62
N LYS A 138 -10.40 -8.56 -29.77
CA LYS A 138 -9.59 -8.18 -30.95
C LYS A 138 -9.77 -9.17 -32.11
N SER A 139 -10.37 -10.33 -31.85
CA SER A 139 -10.65 -11.36 -32.86
C SER A 139 -11.95 -12.10 -32.59
N LYS A 140 -12.47 -12.79 -33.61
CA LYS A 140 -13.68 -13.65 -33.48
C LYS A 140 -13.42 -14.95 -32.71
N GLU A 141 -12.16 -15.27 -32.43
CA GLU A 141 -11.74 -16.48 -31.70
C GLU A 141 -11.66 -16.23 -30.19
N GLU A 142 -11.65 -14.95 -29.77
CA GLU A 142 -11.68 -14.59 -28.35
C GLU A 142 -13.08 -14.80 -27.75
N PRO A 143 -13.15 -15.12 -26.45
CA PRO A 143 -14.44 -15.31 -25.77
C PRO A 143 -15.32 -14.07 -25.90
N TYR A 144 -16.64 -14.28 -25.93
CA TYR A 144 -17.62 -13.20 -25.81
C TYR A 144 -17.64 -12.66 -24.38
N ALA A 145 -16.63 -11.88 -24.03
CA ALA A 145 -16.53 -11.15 -22.77
C ALA A 145 -16.74 -9.66 -23.01
N GLU A 146 -17.33 -9.00 -22.02
CA GLU A 146 -17.60 -7.56 -22.04
C GLU A 146 -16.69 -6.81 -21.08
N GLN A 147 -16.16 -7.51 -20.08
CA GLN A 147 -15.31 -6.93 -19.05
C GLN A 147 -14.07 -7.79 -18.82
N TYR A 148 -13.02 -7.13 -18.36
CA TYR A 148 -11.83 -7.78 -17.86
C TYR A 148 -11.53 -7.32 -16.43
N ALA A 149 -10.82 -8.16 -15.70
CA ALA A 149 -10.15 -7.80 -14.46
C ALA A 149 -8.76 -8.42 -14.42
N VAL A 150 -7.81 -7.70 -13.83
CA VAL A 150 -6.47 -8.19 -13.52
C VAL A 150 -6.44 -8.41 -12.02
N VAL A 151 -6.29 -9.67 -11.61
CA VAL A 151 -6.28 -10.06 -10.21
C VAL A 151 -4.84 -10.28 -9.79
N THR A 152 -4.48 -9.82 -8.58
CA THR A 152 -3.18 -10.07 -7.99
C THR A 152 -3.29 -10.81 -6.67
N TYR A 153 -2.32 -11.69 -6.41
CA TYR A 153 -2.14 -12.37 -5.14
C TYR A 153 -0.76 -12.08 -4.57
N ARG A 154 -0.71 -11.49 -3.37
CA ARG A 154 0.51 -10.93 -2.80
C ARG A 154 0.79 -11.52 -1.42
N TRP A 155 2.05 -11.82 -1.17
CA TRP A 155 2.51 -12.15 0.18
C TRP A 155 4.00 -11.91 0.30
N THR A 156 4.48 -11.94 1.54
CA THR A 156 5.92 -11.91 1.81
C THR A 156 6.27 -12.96 2.85
N ASP A 157 7.43 -13.58 2.73
CA ASP A 157 8.01 -14.45 3.75
C ASP A 157 9.28 -13.84 4.34
N ALA A 158 10.10 -14.59 5.06
CA ALA A 158 11.32 -14.08 5.68
C ALA A 158 12.34 -13.55 4.64
N ALA A 159 12.41 -14.16 3.47
CA ALA A 159 13.46 -13.98 2.48
C ALA A 159 12.96 -13.42 1.14
N TYR A 160 11.66 -13.43 0.86
CA TYR A 160 11.11 -13.05 -0.45
C TYR A 160 9.78 -12.28 -0.34
N SER A 161 9.53 -11.45 -1.34
CA SER A 161 8.23 -10.83 -1.63
C SER A 161 7.70 -11.39 -2.94
N TYR A 162 6.43 -11.78 -2.95
CA TYR A 162 5.79 -12.45 -4.07
C TYR A 162 4.58 -11.66 -4.53
N VAL A 163 4.44 -11.53 -5.85
CA VAL A 163 3.23 -11.06 -6.52
C VAL A 163 2.93 -12.00 -7.66
N LEU A 164 1.71 -12.53 -7.66
CA LEU A 164 1.15 -13.30 -8.77
C LEU A 164 0.08 -12.46 -9.44
N ALA A 165 -0.05 -12.56 -10.76
CA ALA A 165 -1.07 -11.84 -11.52
C ALA A 165 -1.69 -12.73 -12.60
N TRP A 166 -3.00 -12.64 -12.78
CA TRP A 166 -3.74 -13.27 -13.88
C TRP A 166 -4.91 -12.39 -14.31
N GLY A 167 -5.35 -12.57 -15.55
CA GLY A 167 -6.52 -11.91 -16.10
C GLY A 167 -7.78 -12.75 -15.94
N VAL A 168 -8.93 -12.11 -15.82
CA VAL A 168 -10.24 -12.74 -15.82
C VAL A 168 -11.11 -12.00 -16.84
N LEU A 169 -11.61 -12.71 -17.84
CA LEU A 169 -12.59 -12.20 -18.79
C LEU A 169 -13.98 -12.67 -18.37
N TYR A 170 -14.92 -11.74 -18.28
CA TYR A 170 -16.27 -12.05 -17.82
C TYR A 170 -17.32 -11.17 -18.50
N LEU A 171 -18.58 -11.57 -18.34
CA LEU A 171 -19.74 -10.80 -18.78
C LEU A 171 -20.69 -10.55 -17.61
N LYS A 172 -21.40 -9.42 -17.67
CA LYS A 172 -22.47 -9.08 -16.74
C LYS A 172 -23.80 -9.34 -17.43
N THR A 173 -24.59 -10.22 -16.84
CA THR A 173 -25.95 -10.49 -17.34
C THR A 173 -26.89 -9.34 -17.00
N ASP A 174 -28.04 -9.25 -17.69
CA ASP A 174 -29.12 -8.28 -17.40
C ASP A 174 -29.65 -8.32 -15.95
N ARG A 175 -29.31 -9.37 -15.18
CA ARG A 175 -29.65 -9.51 -13.75
C ARG A 175 -28.46 -9.28 -12.83
N GLU A 176 -27.46 -8.55 -13.31
CA GLU A 176 -26.20 -8.20 -12.62
C GLU A 176 -25.35 -9.39 -12.16
N LYS A 177 -25.63 -10.61 -12.65
CA LYS A 177 -24.78 -11.77 -12.39
C LYS A 177 -23.53 -11.72 -13.26
N THR A 178 -22.43 -12.19 -12.69
CA THR A 178 -21.14 -12.34 -13.37
C THR A 178 -20.99 -13.76 -13.90
N LEU A 179 -20.67 -13.90 -15.18
CA LEU A 179 -20.33 -15.18 -15.81
C LEU A 179 -18.89 -15.11 -16.33
N ILE A 180 -18.04 -15.97 -15.78
CA ILE A 180 -16.63 -16.05 -16.18
C ILE A 180 -16.52 -16.77 -17.52
N GLN A 181 -15.88 -16.12 -18.47
CA GLN A 181 -15.65 -16.66 -19.82
C GLN A 181 -14.30 -17.36 -19.90
N GLU A 182 -13.24 -16.70 -19.43
CA GLU A 182 -11.87 -17.18 -19.55
C GLU A 182 -11.00 -16.62 -18.41
N ILE A 183 -10.00 -17.40 -18.02
CA ILE A 183 -8.90 -16.93 -17.19
C ILE A 183 -7.67 -16.86 -18.07
N ILE A 184 -7.02 -15.71 -18.05
CA ILE A 184 -5.82 -15.47 -18.84
C ILE A 184 -4.63 -15.63 -17.92
N THR A 185 -3.88 -16.70 -18.16
CA THR A 185 -2.66 -17.00 -17.41
C THR A 185 -1.40 -16.59 -18.15
N ASP A 186 -1.49 -16.31 -19.46
CA ASP A 186 -0.36 -15.88 -20.29
C ASP A 186 0.00 -14.41 -20.02
N ARG A 187 1.28 -14.16 -19.75
CA ARG A 187 1.78 -12.81 -19.42
C ARG A 187 1.57 -11.82 -20.55
N GLU A 188 1.82 -12.21 -21.80
CA GLU A 188 1.68 -11.29 -22.93
C GLU A 188 0.23 -10.84 -23.11
N ARG A 189 -0.73 -11.77 -23.03
CA ARG A 189 -2.17 -11.43 -23.07
C ARG A 189 -2.58 -10.56 -21.89
N ILE A 190 -2.07 -10.81 -20.67
CA ILE A 190 -2.34 -9.95 -19.50
C ILE A 190 -1.86 -8.52 -19.76
N VAL A 191 -0.62 -8.34 -20.25
CA VAL A 191 -0.05 -7.01 -20.56
C VAL A 191 -0.77 -6.34 -21.73
N ASN A 192 -1.25 -7.11 -22.71
CA ASN A 192 -2.01 -6.60 -23.85
C ASN A 192 -3.41 -6.09 -23.47
N ILE A 193 -3.96 -6.59 -22.36
CA ILE A 193 -5.22 -6.13 -21.78
C ILE A 193 -5.00 -4.87 -20.97
N GLU A 194 -3.97 -4.84 -20.13
CA GLU A 194 -3.64 -3.68 -19.31
C GLU A 194 -2.13 -3.41 -19.34
N ALA A 195 -1.73 -2.43 -20.16
CA ALA A 195 -0.34 -2.09 -20.40
C ALA A 195 0.36 -1.52 -19.14
N LYS A 196 -0.40 -0.93 -18.20
CA LYS A 196 0.13 -0.42 -16.92
C LYS A 196 0.81 -1.50 -16.09
N ILE A 197 0.47 -2.77 -16.28
CA ILE A 197 1.12 -3.92 -15.61
C ILE A 197 2.62 -3.94 -15.90
N LYS A 198 3.03 -3.59 -17.12
CA LYS A 198 4.45 -3.56 -17.49
C LYS A 198 5.24 -2.48 -16.74
N ALA A 199 4.59 -1.36 -16.42
CA ALA A 199 5.19 -0.28 -15.64
C ALA A 199 5.27 -0.63 -14.15
N LEU A 200 4.24 -1.28 -13.60
CA LEU A 200 4.19 -1.68 -12.19
C LEU A 200 5.08 -2.89 -11.87
N PHE A 201 5.21 -3.83 -12.80
CA PHE A 201 5.98 -5.06 -12.63
C PHE A 201 6.92 -5.29 -13.83
N PRO A 202 7.95 -4.44 -14.01
CA PRO A 202 8.86 -4.53 -15.16
C PRO A 202 9.61 -5.86 -15.21
N ASP A 203 9.93 -6.43 -14.04
CA ASP A 203 10.68 -7.68 -13.88
C ASP A 203 9.77 -8.92 -13.77
N ALA A 204 8.48 -8.81 -14.10
CA ALA A 204 7.59 -9.96 -14.07
C ALA A 204 8.06 -11.06 -15.04
N LYS A 205 8.04 -12.30 -14.58
CA LYS A 205 8.44 -13.50 -15.30
C LYS A 205 7.22 -14.37 -15.63
N SER A 206 7.44 -15.29 -16.56
CA SER A 206 6.53 -16.41 -16.82
C SER A 206 7.20 -17.71 -16.38
N PHE A 207 6.40 -18.70 -15.99
CA PHE A 207 6.91 -20.02 -15.67
C PHE A 207 7.47 -20.70 -16.94
N PRO A 208 8.31 -21.73 -16.80
CA PRO A 208 8.94 -22.40 -17.95
C PRO A 208 7.97 -22.98 -18.99
N ASP A 209 6.71 -23.24 -18.61
CA ASP A 209 5.65 -23.72 -19.50
C ASP A 209 4.94 -22.60 -20.28
N GLY A 210 5.38 -21.35 -20.12
CA GLY A 210 4.80 -20.16 -20.73
C GLY A 210 3.56 -19.63 -19.99
N SER A 211 3.10 -20.32 -18.95
CA SER A 211 2.00 -19.84 -18.12
C SER A 211 2.51 -18.89 -17.02
N GLY A 212 1.59 -18.12 -16.45
CA GLY A 212 1.86 -17.27 -15.30
C GLY A 212 2.43 -15.90 -15.65
N CYS A 213 2.03 -14.94 -14.83
CA CYS A 213 2.72 -13.67 -14.65
C CYS A 213 3.03 -13.55 -13.16
N PHE A 214 4.30 -13.62 -12.80
CA PHE A 214 4.71 -13.57 -11.41
C PHE A 214 5.95 -12.71 -11.21
N TRP A 215 6.12 -12.24 -10.00
CA TRP A 215 7.25 -11.44 -9.58
C TRP A 215 7.67 -11.93 -8.21
N VAL A 216 8.92 -12.40 -8.12
CA VAL A 216 9.57 -12.73 -6.85
C VAL A 216 10.77 -11.82 -6.71
N ARG A 217 10.84 -11.12 -5.58
CA ARG A 217 12.00 -10.34 -5.19
C ARG A 217 12.54 -10.91 -3.89
N GLU A 218 13.82 -11.28 -3.88
CA GLU A 218 14.54 -11.53 -2.64
C GLU A 218 14.51 -10.27 -1.79
N LYS A 219 14.02 -10.40 -0.55
CA LYS A 219 14.28 -9.45 0.52
C LYS A 219 15.76 -9.54 0.81
N LYS A 220 16.57 -8.84 0.02
CA LYS A 220 17.97 -8.61 0.37
C LYS A 220 17.96 -8.08 1.79
N GLY A 221 18.51 -8.87 2.70
CA GLY A 221 18.87 -8.38 4.02
C GLY A 221 19.97 -7.37 3.79
N GLU A 222 19.59 -6.14 3.47
CA GLU A 222 20.55 -5.09 3.22
C GLU A 222 21.34 -4.94 4.51
N SER A 223 22.65 -5.25 4.46
CA SER A 223 23.48 -5.00 5.61
C SER A 223 23.41 -3.50 5.90
N MET A 224 23.39 -3.11 7.18
CA MET A 224 23.45 -1.70 7.58
C MET A 224 24.60 -0.93 6.90
N ALA A 225 25.65 -1.63 6.45
CA ALA A 225 26.76 -1.06 5.69
C ALA A 225 26.42 -0.83 4.21
N GLU A 226 25.72 -1.75 3.55
CA GLU A 226 25.20 -1.56 2.18
C GLU A 226 24.07 -0.54 2.15
N GLN A 227 23.16 -0.51 3.14
CA GLN A 227 22.20 0.59 3.30
C GLN A 227 22.92 1.93 3.45
N ARG A 228 23.97 2.01 4.27
CA ARG A 228 24.77 3.25 4.39
C ARG A 228 25.55 3.58 3.12
N LEU A 229 26.03 2.58 2.38
CA LEU A 229 26.80 2.76 1.15
C LEU A 229 25.90 3.13 -0.02
N LEU A 230 24.75 2.49 -0.18
CA LEU A 230 23.73 2.81 -1.17
C LEU A 230 22.98 4.10 -0.81
N ALA A 231 22.73 4.40 0.47
CA ALA A 231 22.23 5.71 0.89
C ALA A 231 23.26 6.84 0.67
N SER A 232 24.56 6.54 0.73
CA SER A 232 25.62 7.52 0.43
C SER A 232 25.98 7.63 -1.05
N ILE A 233 25.69 6.62 -1.88
CA ILE A 233 25.96 6.63 -3.32
C ILE A 233 24.71 7.00 -4.15
N PHE A 234 23.54 6.49 -3.78
CA PHE A 234 22.27 6.62 -4.52
C PHE A 234 21.15 7.28 -3.72
N SER A 235 21.37 7.57 -2.43
CA SER A 235 20.40 8.25 -1.54
C SER A 235 18.96 7.81 -1.81
N SER A 236 18.63 6.56 -1.50
CA SER A 236 17.22 6.17 -1.37
C SER A 236 16.62 6.95 -0.20
N GLY A 237 16.02 8.09 -0.55
CA GLY A 237 15.10 8.91 0.23
C GLY A 237 15.69 9.51 1.50
N GLU A 238 16.34 10.68 1.39
CA GLU A 238 16.18 11.62 2.50
C GLU A 238 14.69 12.01 2.51
N SER A 239 13.91 11.39 3.38
CA SER A 239 12.57 11.86 3.66
C SER A 239 12.71 13.02 4.63
N TYR A 240 12.07 14.14 4.31
CA TYR A 240 12.02 15.29 5.19
C TYR A 240 10.56 15.65 5.46
N VAL A 241 10.32 16.21 6.63
CA VAL A 241 9.01 16.77 6.95
C VAL A 241 8.86 18.06 6.15
N ARG A 242 7.91 18.10 5.24
CA ARG A 242 7.41 19.35 4.66
C ARG A 242 6.31 19.85 5.58
N VAL A 243 6.44 21.09 6.02
CA VAL A 243 5.38 21.76 6.77
C VAL A 243 4.62 22.64 5.78
N GLU A 244 3.38 22.29 5.53
CA GLU A 244 2.43 23.13 4.82
C GLU A 244 1.82 24.10 5.82
N VAL A 245 1.75 25.37 5.44
CA VAL A 245 1.28 26.45 6.32
C VAL A 245 0.20 27.24 5.61
N GLY A 246 -0.87 27.54 6.33
CA GLY A 246 -2.01 28.22 5.75
C GLY A 246 -2.92 28.85 6.79
N TYR A 247 -3.99 29.48 6.32
CA TYR A 247 -5.04 30.03 7.17
C TYR A 247 -6.26 29.11 7.18
N GLY A 248 -6.70 28.70 8.37
CA GLY A 248 -7.74 27.70 8.53
C GLY A 248 -8.08 27.37 9.97
N PHE A 249 -8.47 26.12 10.21
CA PHE A 249 -8.73 25.56 11.53
C PHE A 249 -8.47 24.04 11.55
N PRO A 250 -8.20 23.45 12.74
CA PRO A 250 -8.01 22.01 12.88
C PRO A 250 -9.31 21.24 12.62
N TYR A 251 -9.18 20.06 12.01
CA TYR A 251 -10.27 19.15 11.65
C TYR A 251 -9.78 17.69 11.77
N THR A 252 -9.51 17.23 13.00
CA THR A 252 -9.05 15.85 13.30
C THR A 252 -10.19 14.83 13.35
N GLY A 253 -11.41 15.24 12.98
CA GLY A 253 -12.63 14.46 13.06
C GLY A 253 -13.85 15.36 12.96
N THR A 254 -15.02 14.77 12.71
CA THR A 254 -16.25 15.54 12.49
C THR A 254 -16.68 16.29 13.76
N PRO A 255 -16.72 17.63 13.74
CA PRO A 255 -17.00 18.41 14.92
C PRO A 255 -18.51 18.42 15.23
N GLU A 256 -18.87 18.61 16.50
CA GLU A 256 -20.29 18.62 16.94
C GLU A 256 -21.15 19.65 16.21
N GLY A 257 -20.54 20.77 15.79
CA GLY A 257 -21.22 21.84 15.06
C GLY A 257 -21.40 21.58 13.56
N PHE A 258 -21.03 20.39 13.05
CA PHE A 258 -21.10 20.08 11.62
C PHE A 258 -22.50 20.31 11.03
N VAL A 259 -23.55 19.79 11.67
CA VAL A 259 -24.93 19.97 11.19
C VAL A 259 -25.36 21.44 11.25
N ASP A 260 -24.93 22.19 12.27
CA ASP A 260 -25.20 23.62 12.40
C ASP A 260 -24.55 24.40 11.23
N PHE A 261 -23.31 24.06 10.87
CA PHE A 261 -22.61 24.61 9.70
C PHE A 261 -23.35 24.26 8.40
N MET A 262 -23.65 22.99 8.16
CA MET A 262 -24.37 22.57 6.94
C MET A 262 -25.74 23.23 6.82
N THR A 263 -26.42 23.46 7.94
CA THR A 263 -27.72 24.16 7.97
C THR A 263 -27.57 25.62 7.58
N ALA A 264 -26.56 26.32 8.12
CA ALA A 264 -26.30 27.71 7.79
C ALA A 264 -25.93 27.91 6.31
N HIS A 265 -25.27 26.92 5.71
CA HIS A 265 -24.75 26.97 4.34
C HIS A 265 -25.51 26.05 3.36
N ALA A 266 -26.76 25.70 3.69
CA ALA A 266 -27.54 24.73 2.94
C ALA A 266 -27.78 25.16 1.48
N GLU A 267 -27.95 26.46 1.22
CA GLU A 267 -28.15 27.00 -0.14
C GLU A 267 -26.92 26.74 -1.04
N THR A 268 -25.72 26.88 -0.49
CA THR A 268 -24.45 26.63 -1.19
C THR A 268 -24.23 25.14 -1.41
N PHE A 269 -24.57 24.31 -0.42
CA PHE A 269 -24.31 22.87 -0.50
C PHE A 269 -25.33 22.10 -1.35
N CYS A 270 -26.62 22.42 -1.21
CA CYS A 270 -27.74 21.67 -1.82
C CYS A 270 -27.99 22.05 -3.30
N VAL A 271 -26.93 22.12 -4.10
CA VAL A 271 -27.00 22.50 -5.52
C VAL A 271 -27.46 21.37 -6.45
N ASN A 272 -27.37 20.12 -5.99
CA ASN A 272 -27.76 18.93 -6.73
C ASN A 272 -28.62 18.00 -5.84
N LYS A 273 -29.22 16.98 -6.45
CA LYS A 273 -30.09 16.03 -5.73
C LYS A 273 -29.35 15.18 -4.70
N GLU A 274 -28.09 14.84 -4.98
CA GLU A 274 -27.27 13.98 -4.12
C GLU A 274 -26.88 14.70 -2.84
N ASN A 275 -26.31 15.90 -2.94
CA ASN A 275 -26.00 16.77 -1.80
C ASN A 275 -27.25 17.12 -1.00
N SER A 276 -28.38 17.39 -1.68
CA SER A 276 -29.65 17.65 -0.99
C SER A 276 -30.10 16.43 -0.18
N ALA A 277 -29.97 15.21 -0.73
CA ALA A 277 -30.32 13.98 -0.04
C ALA A 277 -29.37 13.70 1.15
N MET A 278 -28.07 13.91 0.98
CA MET A 278 -27.08 13.82 2.07
C MET A 278 -27.41 14.79 3.21
N TYR A 279 -27.69 16.05 2.89
CA TYR A 279 -28.08 17.03 3.89
C TYR A 279 -29.38 16.65 4.62
N GLN A 280 -30.41 16.17 3.91
CA GLN A 280 -31.65 15.72 4.55
C GLN A 280 -31.41 14.52 5.48
N ALA A 281 -30.58 13.55 5.06
CA ALA A 281 -30.22 12.40 5.89
C ALA A 281 -29.45 12.81 7.15
N ALA A 282 -28.62 13.86 7.07
CA ALA A 282 -27.89 14.39 8.22
C ALA A 282 -28.78 15.05 9.28
N LEU A 283 -29.98 15.51 8.91
CA LEU A 283 -30.96 16.10 9.84
C LEU A 283 -31.79 15.04 10.58
N GLU A 284 -31.72 13.76 10.19
CA GLU A 284 -32.48 12.71 10.86
C GLU A 284 -32.01 12.50 12.31
N PRO A 285 -32.92 12.34 13.29
CA PRO A 285 -32.54 12.12 14.67
C PRO A 285 -31.65 10.88 14.84
N GLY A 286 -30.43 11.08 15.33
CA GLY A 286 -29.45 9.99 15.52
C GLY A 286 -28.68 9.60 14.27
N ALA A 287 -28.72 10.41 13.21
CA ALA A 287 -27.91 10.20 12.02
C ALA A 287 -26.41 10.19 12.36
N ASP A 288 -25.70 9.25 11.74
CA ASP A 288 -24.24 9.16 11.77
C ASP A 288 -23.71 9.95 10.57
N VAL A 289 -23.34 11.20 10.81
CA VAL A 289 -22.93 12.14 9.76
C VAL A 289 -21.71 11.66 8.98
N ASP A 290 -20.79 10.93 9.61
CA ASP A 290 -19.62 10.36 8.93
C ASP A 290 -20.05 9.33 7.89
N LYS A 291 -21.04 8.49 8.21
CA LYS A 291 -21.59 7.52 7.24
C LYS A 291 -22.42 8.18 6.15
N VAL A 292 -23.18 9.23 6.48
CA VAL A 292 -24.00 9.96 5.51
C VAL A 292 -23.11 10.63 4.46
N PHE A 293 -21.99 11.21 4.89
CA PHE A 293 -21.07 11.92 4.01
C PHE A 293 -19.92 11.04 3.48
N ALA A 294 -19.86 9.75 3.82
CA ALA A 294 -18.78 8.86 3.39
C ALA A 294 -18.59 8.78 1.87
N SER A 295 -19.68 8.96 1.10
CA SER A 295 -19.63 8.99 -0.37
C SER A 295 -19.59 10.41 -0.95
N PHE A 296 -19.44 11.45 -0.12
CA PHE A 296 -19.21 12.80 -0.61
C PHE A 296 -17.77 12.89 -1.11
N GLU A 297 -17.60 13.24 -2.38
CA GLU A 297 -16.30 13.47 -3.00
C GLU A 297 -16.31 14.84 -3.66
N ASP A 298 -15.32 15.66 -3.34
CA ASP A 298 -15.07 16.88 -4.10
C ASP A 298 -13.98 16.65 -5.15
N SER A 299 -14.42 16.50 -6.40
CA SER A 299 -13.56 16.32 -7.58
C SER A 299 -12.48 17.39 -7.80
N TYR A 300 -12.59 18.58 -7.18
CA TYR A 300 -11.59 19.64 -7.31
C TYR A 300 -10.41 19.46 -6.36
N ALA A 301 -10.67 19.07 -5.11
CA ALA A 301 -9.67 19.06 -4.04
C ALA A 301 -9.22 17.66 -3.61
N ASP A 302 -9.70 16.60 -4.29
CA ASP A 302 -9.47 15.20 -3.92
C ASP A 302 -9.79 14.92 -2.43
N SER A 303 -10.74 15.69 -1.89
CA SER A 303 -11.15 15.64 -0.49
C SER A 303 -12.53 14.98 -0.39
N SER A 304 -12.71 14.07 0.56
CA SER A 304 -13.96 13.35 0.77
C SER A 304 -14.54 13.57 2.17
N GLY A 305 -15.75 13.04 2.42
CA GLY A 305 -16.35 13.03 3.75
C GLY A 305 -16.84 14.40 4.22
N THR A 306 -17.00 14.52 5.54
CA THR A 306 -17.49 15.74 6.20
C THR A 306 -16.49 16.90 6.04
N ALA A 307 -15.18 16.62 6.08
CA ALA A 307 -14.13 17.61 5.86
C ALA A 307 -14.18 18.17 4.44
N GLY A 308 -14.31 17.28 3.44
CA GLY A 308 -14.49 17.67 2.04
C GLY A 308 -15.73 18.55 1.83
N ALA A 309 -16.84 18.24 2.51
CA ALA A 309 -18.08 19.03 2.42
C ALA A 309 -17.91 20.44 3.01
N VAL A 310 -17.23 20.57 4.15
CA VAL A 310 -16.91 21.88 4.75
C VAL A 310 -16.00 22.69 3.82
N ALA A 311 -14.91 22.08 3.33
CA ALA A 311 -14.00 22.75 2.41
C ALA A 311 -14.70 23.16 1.11
N TYR A 312 -15.62 22.33 0.59
CA TYR A 312 -16.43 22.64 -0.59
C TYR A 312 -17.27 23.91 -0.39
N VAL A 313 -17.99 24.00 0.72
CA VAL A 313 -18.81 25.19 1.04
C VAL A 313 -17.93 26.44 1.11
N LEU A 314 -16.83 26.38 1.87
CA LEU A 314 -15.93 27.52 2.03
C LEU A 314 -15.32 27.97 0.70
N ARG A 315 -14.89 27.04 -0.15
CA ARG A 315 -14.41 27.35 -1.50
C ARG A 315 -15.48 28.08 -2.33
N LYS A 316 -16.72 27.58 -2.31
CA LYS A 316 -17.82 28.16 -3.12
C LYS A 316 -18.23 29.54 -2.66
N GLU A 317 -18.23 29.81 -1.36
CA GLU A 317 -18.70 31.09 -0.81
C GLU A 317 -17.62 32.17 -0.82
N THR A 318 -16.37 31.78 -0.60
CA THR A 318 -15.27 32.74 -0.42
C THR A 318 -14.43 32.91 -1.68
N GLY A 319 -14.40 31.90 -2.56
CA GLY A 319 -13.52 31.85 -3.72
C GLY A 319 -12.06 31.51 -3.41
N TYR A 320 -11.70 31.26 -2.14
CA TYR A 320 -10.37 30.79 -1.75
C TYR A 320 -10.28 29.26 -1.83
N ASP A 321 -9.11 28.74 -2.18
CA ASP A 321 -8.83 27.31 -2.29
C ASP A 321 -8.62 26.64 -0.91
N PHE A 322 -9.69 26.56 -0.11
CA PHE A 322 -9.67 25.74 1.10
C PHE A 322 -9.46 24.28 0.71
N LEU A 323 -8.52 23.58 1.33
CA LEU A 323 -8.26 22.16 1.15
C LEU A 323 -8.31 21.46 2.50
N TYR A 324 -8.70 20.19 2.49
CA TYR A 324 -8.57 19.32 3.66
C TYR A 324 -7.23 18.59 3.57
N PHE A 325 -6.40 18.79 4.59
CA PHE A 325 -5.14 18.10 4.76
C PHE A 325 -5.35 17.00 5.80
N GLU A 326 -5.39 15.76 5.32
CA GLU A 326 -5.53 14.58 6.16
C GLU A 326 -4.18 14.19 6.77
N LYS A 327 -4.20 13.67 8.01
CA LYS A 327 -3.01 13.14 8.68
C LYS A 327 -2.24 12.17 7.78
N ASP A 328 -0.97 12.44 7.58
CA ASP A 328 -0.05 11.54 6.89
C ASP A 328 0.04 10.19 7.64
N GLU A 329 0.03 9.07 6.91
CA GLU A 329 0.07 7.72 7.49
C GLU A 329 1.35 7.48 8.30
N ASP A 330 2.45 8.15 7.95
CA ASP A 330 3.76 8.01 8.59
C ASP A 330 3.92 8.90 9.84
N VAL A 331 2.96 9.78 10.14
CA VAL A 331 2.96 10.65 11.33
C VAL A 331 2.23 9.95 12.51
N PRO A 332 2.81 9.93 13.73
CA PRO A 332 2.18 9.33 14.92
C PRO A 332 0.77 9.86 15.17
N GLU A 333 -0.15 9.01 15.66
CA GLU A 333 -1.54 9.41 15.97
C GLU A 333 -1.64 10.55 16.99
N GLU A 334 -0.65 10.67 17.88
CA GLU A 334 -0.57 11.74 18.88
C GLU A 334 -0.22 13.11 18.30
N ASP A 335 0.23 13.15 17.03
CA ASP A 335 0.63 14.34 16.28
C ASP A 335 -0.35 14.63 15.12
N ASP A 336 -1.62 14.19 15.22
CA ASP A 336 -2.65 14.51 14.22
C ASP A 336 -2.88 16.01 14.12
N ASP A 337 -2.45 16.57 12.98
CA ASP A 337 -2.55 17.97 12.62
C ASP A 337 -3.51 18.21 11.45
N SER A 338 -4.43 17.26 11.22
CA SER A 338 -5.43 17.36 10.15
C SER A 338 -6.17 18.69 10.25
N CYS A 339 -6.28 19.38 9.12
CA CYS A 339 -6.85 20.72 9.10
C CYS A 339 -7.52 21.05 7.77
N ILE A 340 -8.41 22.03 7.82
CA ILE A 340 -8.94 22.67 6.62
C ILE A 340 -8.30 24.04 6.54
N MET A 341 -7.51 24.30 5.51
CA MET A 341 -6.79 25.57 5.33
C MET A 341 -6.65 25.97 3.86
N VAL A 342 -6.42 27.26 3.64
CA VAL A 342 -5.91 27.79 2.37
C VAL A 342 -4.38 27.84 2.50
N GLU A 343 -3.66 27.10 1.67
CA GLU A 343 -2.19 27.09 1.67
C GLU A 343 -1.65 28.48 1.29
N ASP A 344 -0.67 28.98 2.05
CA ASP A 344 0.03 30.22 1.73
C ASP A 344 1.42 29.93 1.16
N GLU A 345 1.51 29.87 -0.17
CA GLU A 345 2.75 29.62 -0.91
C GLU A 345 3.83 30.70 -0.69
N ASN A 346 3.46 31.90 -0.19
CA ASN A 346 4.37 33.03 -0.02
C ASN A 346 4.86 33.22 1.42
N GLY A 347 4.37 32.40 2.37
CA GLY A 347 4.73 32.43 3.78
C GLY A 347 3.89 33.39 4.65
N TYR A 348 3.58 32.95 5.87
CA TYR A 348 2.66 33.53 6.85
C TYR A 348 3.05 34.91 7.43
N GLU A 349 4.05 35.60 6.88
CA GLU A 349 4.48 36.93 7.34
C GLU A 349 3.48 38.03 6.97
N GLN A 350 2.50 37.73 6.12
CA GLN A 350 1.42 38.65 5.76
C GLN A 350 0.24 38.51 6.72
N ARG A 351 -0.53 39.59 6.86
CA ARG A 351 -1.76 39.55 7.63
C ARG A 351 -2.84 38.86 6.79
N MET A 352 -3.49 37.85 7.36
CA MET A 352 -4.65 37.18 6.76
C MET A 352 -5.63 38.21 6.18
N PRO A 353 -6.08 38.03 4.91
CA PRO A 353 -7.12 38.88 4.32
C PRO A 353 -8.34 38.96 5.22
N LYS A 354 -8.92 40.16 5.40
CA LYS A 354 -9.95 40.39 6.41
C LYS A 354 -11.26 39.64 6.11
N ASP A 355 -11.59 39.50 4.85
CA ASP A 355 -12.69 38.68 4.34
C ASP A 355 -12.47 37.20 4.64
N MET A 356 -11.25 36.69 4.46
CA MET A 356 -10.86 35.33 4.86
C MET A 356 -10.93 35.15 6.38
N GLU A 357 -10.43 36.10 7.17
CA GLU A 357 -10.51 36.09 8.63
C GLU A 357 -11.96 35.95 9.12
N ILE A 358 -12.89 36.69 8.51
CA ILE A 358 -14.31 36.63 8.82
C ILE A 358 -14.88 35.27 8.44
N ALA A 359 -14.61 34.77 7.24
CA ALA A 359 -15.13 33.49 6.78
C ALA A 359 -14.67 32.32 7.65
N ILE A 360 -13.37 32.27 7.98
CA ILE A 360 -12.81 31.22 8.84
C ILE A 360 -13.37 31.34 10.26
N TYR A 361 -13.51 32.55 10.79
CA TYR A 361 -14.11 32.77 12.11
C TYR A 361 -15.56 32.28 12.18
N GLU A 362 -16.38 32.63 11.20
CA GLU A 362 -17.80 32.26 11.15
C GLU A 362 -17.96 30.74 11.02
N ALA A 363 -17.15 30.12 10.15
CA ALA A 363 -17.10 28.67 9.98
C ALA A 363 -16.68 27.95 11.26
N ALA A 364 -15.55 28.35 11.87
CA ALA A 364 -15.06 27.76 13.11
C ALA A 364 -16.07 27.91 14.25
N LYS A 365 -16.78 29.05 14.31
CA LYS A 365 -17.82 29.28 15.31
C LYS A 365 -19.03 28.35 15.12
N LEU A 366 -19.50 28.16 13.89
CA LEU A 366 -20.60 27.24 13.58
C LEU A 366 -20.20 25.79 13.86
N LEU A 367 -19.00 25.41 13.44
CA LEU A 367 -18.42 24.09 13.69
C LEU A 367 -18.06 23.84 15.17
N ARG A 368 -18.07 24.89 16.01
CA ARG A 368 -17.64 24.85 17.43
C ARG A 368 -16.18 24.46 17.61
N ILE A 369 -15.34 24.82 16.64
CA ILE A 369 -13.90 24.62 16.69
C ILE A 369 -13.28 25.73 17.56
N PRO A 370 -12.50 25.38 18.61
CA PRO A 370 -12.09 26.34 19.63
C PRO A 370 -11.03 27.35 19.16
N ARG A 371 -10.33 27.07 18.06
CA ARG A 371 -9.22 27.88 17.54
C ARG A 371 -9.22 27.89 16.01
N PHE A 372 -8.95 29.05 15.43
CA PHE A 372 -8.76 29.24 14.01
C PHE A 372 -7.63 30.24 13.78
N GLY A 373 -7.11 30.32 12.56
CA GLY A 373 -5.99 31.19 12.20
C GLY A 373 -4.93 30.41 11.45
N VAL A 374 -3.67 30.48 11.88
CA VAL A 374 -2.58 29.78 11.20
C VAL A 374 -2.61 28.30 11.55
N CYS A 375 -2.65 27.44 10.52
CA CYS A 375 -2.53 25.99 10.60
C CYS A 375 -1.18 25.54 10.06
N TYR A 376 -0.68 24.44 10.62
CA TYR A 376 0.55 23.77 10.21
C TYR A 376 0.19 22.31 10.00
N HIS A 377 0.51 21.77 8.82
CA HIS A 377 0.32 20.37 8.50
C HIS A 377 1.66 19.74 8.10
N ASN A 378 2.01 18.61 8.71
CA ASN A 378 3.25 17.90 8.50
C ASN A 378 3.02 16.74 7.53
N ALA A 379 3.63 16.82 6.35
CA ALA A 379 3.63 15.74 5.36
C ALA A 379 5.04 15.16 5.20
N MET A 380 5.14 13.84 5.14
CA MET A 380 6.41 13.14 4.96
C MET A 380 6.73 13.05 3.46
N VAL A 381 7.64 13.89 2.98
CA VAL A 381 8.00 13.93 1.56
C VAL A 381 9.29 13.16 1.33
N THR A 382 9.24 12.17 0.44
CA THR A 382 10.43 11.45 -0.01
C THR A 382 11.13 12.24 -1.11
N LYS A 383 12.38 12.67 -0.86
CA LYS A 383 13.18 13.33 -1.89
C LYS A 383 13.44 12.38 -3.06
N THR A 384 12.95 12.77 -4.23
CA THR A 384 13.17 12.03 -5.48
C THR A 384 14.26 12.71 -6.31
N TYR A 385 15.24 11.93 -6.74
CA TYR A 385 16.30 12.38 -7.65
C TYR A 385 15.99 11.99 -9.11
N MET A 386 14.79 11.45 -9.39
CA MET A 386 14.43 10.97 -10.74
C MET A 386 14.37 12.08 -11.80
N GLN A 387 14.29 13.34 -11.37
CA GLN A 387 14.28 14.53 -12.24
C GLN A 387 15.51 15.41 -12.01
N ASP A 388 16.52 14.93 -11.28
CA ASP A 388 17.78 15.64 -11.12
C ASP A 388 18.67 15.37 -12.33
N TYR A 389 18.84 16.39 -13.17
CA TYR A 389 19.61 16.28 -14.39
C TYR A 389 21.00 16.89 -14.19
N GLU A 390 22.05 16.10 -14.43
CA GLU A 390 23.41 16.59 -14.45
C GLU A 390 23.67 17.39 -15.73
N THR A 391 23.88 18.70 -15.62
CA THR A 391 24.08 19.61 -16.76
C THR A 391 25.20 19.18 -17.70
N ASP A 392 26.30 18.66 -17.15
CA ASP A 392 27.45 18.19 -17.95
C ASP A 392 27.20 16.84 -18.66
N LYS A 393 26.14 16.11 -18.26
CA LYS A 393 25.78 14.79 -18.82
C LYS A 393 24.43 14.80 -19.53
N TYR A 394 23.71 15.92 -19.52
CA TYR A 394 22.39 16.04 -20.13
C TYR A 394 22.55 16.30 -21.64
N TYR A 395 22.18 15.31 -22.45
CA TYR A 395 22.49 15.27 -23.89
C TYR A 395 21.27 15.47 -24.80
N LEU A 396 20.09 15.72 -24.24
CA LEU A 396 18.90 16.01 -25.02
C LEU A 396 18.94 17.46 -25.50
N GLU A 397 18.93 17.66 -26.81
CA GLU A 397 18.79 18.99 -27.40
C GLU A 397 17.34 19.46 -27.23
N PHE A 398 17.18 20.64 -26.62
CA PHE A 398 15.86 21.27 -26.52
C PHE A 398 15.50 21.87 -27.88
N GLU A 399 14.41 21.39 -28.49
CA GLU A 399 13.79 22.09 -29.60
C GLU A 399 13.34 23.48 -29.12
N ARG A 400 13.80 24.53 -29.81
CA ARG A 400 13.49 25.93 -29.50
C ARG A 400 12.45 26.50 -30.44
#